data_AF-A0A412LIT7-F1
#
_entry.id   AF-A0A412LIT7-F1
#
_cell.length_a   1.000
_cell.length_b   1.000
_cell.length_c   1.000
_cell.angle_alpha   90.00
_cell.angle_beta   90.00
_cell.angle_gamma   90.00
#
_symmetry.space_group_name_H-M   'P 1'
#
loop_
_entity.id
_entity.type
_entity.pdbx_description
1 polymer ?
#
loop_
_entity_poly.entity_id
_entity_poly.type
_entity_poly.pdbx_seq_one_letter_code
_entity_poly.pdbx_strand_id
1 'polypeptide(L)' 'MTVIEYCREEAKWRDLVIIRDNGWVTCSAYIEHKNLLRLPPDIANAEVVGAERGWIRLANRSGGLEDTPCVYLDIK' A
#
# COMPACT_ATOMS: atom_id res chain seq x y z
N MET A 1 -12.37 -1.27 8.77
CA MET A 1 -11.39 -2.37 8.60
C MET A 1 -10.00 -1.84 8.91
N THR A 2 -9.12 -2.69 9.41
CA THR A 2 -7.72 -2.36 9.67
C THR A 2 -6.88 -2.46 8.41
N VAL A 3 -5.68 -1.88 8.43
CA VAL A 3 -4.72 -2.00 7.31
C VAL A 3 -4.41 -3.47 6.99
N ILE A 4 -4.22 -4.30 8.01
CA ILE A 4 -3.89 -5.72 7.78
C ILE A 4 -5.06 -6.51 7.20
N GLU A 5 -6.29 -6.19 7.59
CA GLU A 5 -7.51 -6.74 6.97
C GLU A 5 -7.61 -6.31 5.50
N TYR A 6 -7.45 -5.02 5.21
CA TYR A 6 -7.46 -4.51 3.84
C TYR A 6 -6.43 -5.21 2.94
N CYS A 7 -5.20 -5.33 3.42
CA CYS A 7 -4.13 -5.98 2.65
C CYS A 7 -4.41 -7.46 2.36
N ARG A 8 -5.13 -8.17 3.25
CA ARG A 8 -5.45 -9.59 3.10
C ARG A 8 -6.69 -9.81 2.25
N GLU A 9 -7.71 -9.00 2.43
CA GLU A 9 -9.04 -9.25 1.85
C GLU A 9 -9.23 -8.47 0.55
N GLU A 10 -8.86 -7.20 0.51
CA GLU A 10 -9.19 -6.28 -0.58
C GLU A 10 -8.05 -6.07 -1.58
N ALA A 11 -6.81 -5.97 -1.11
CA ALA A 11 -5.68 -5.70 -1.99
C ALA A 11 -5.48 -6.84 -3.01
N LYS A 12 -5.07 -6.52 -4.24
CA LYS A 12 -4.84 -7.50 -5.30
C LYS A 12 -3.40 -8.00 -5.29
N TRP A 13 -3.17 -9.17 -5.89
CA TRP A 13 -1.82 -9.67 -6.09
C TRP A 13 -1.00 -8.67 -6.91
N ARG A 14 0.23 -8.41 -6.44
CA ARG A 14 1.17 -7.37 -6.92
C ARG A 14 0.74 -5.92 -6.73
N ASP A 15 -0.27 -5.66 -5.91
CA ASP A 15 -0.52 -4.28 -5.50
C ASP A 15 0.66 -3.76 -4.65
N LEU A 16 1.14 -2.58 -4.98
CA LEU A 16 1.88 -1.75 -4.06
C LEU A 16 0.88 -0.90 -3.28
N VAL A 17 0.74 -1.18 -1.99
CA VAL A 17 -0.12 -0.42 -1.07
C VAL A 17 0.75 0.62 -0.36
N ILE A 18 0.49 1.90 -0.61
CA ILE A 18 1.17 3.04 -0.01
C ILE A 18 0.30 3.54 1.13
N ILE A 19 0.76 3.40 2.37
CA ILE A 19 0.00 3.74 3.57
C ILE A 19 0.35 5.16 4.00
N ARG A 20 -0.67 6.00 4.16
CA ARG A 20 -0.54 7.42 4.48
C ARG A 20 -1.24 7.76 5.79
N ASP A 21 -0.54 8.46 6.66
CA ASP A 21 -1.08 9.06 7.88
C ASP A 21 -1.11 10.58 7.68
N ASN A 22 -2.29 11.19 7.78
CA ASN A 22 -2.50 12.62 7.54
C ASN A 22 -1.89 13.12 6.21
N GLY A 23 -2.00 12.30 5.15
CA GLY A 23 -1.49 12.59 3.81
C GLY A 23 0.01 12.32 3.61
N TRP A 24 0.75 11.96 4.66
CA TRP A 24 2.18 11.65 4.59
C TRP A 24 2.41 10.14 4.48
N VAL A 25 3.25 9.71 3.55
CA VAL A 25 3.63 8.31 3.42
C VAL A 25 4.42 7.88 4.66
N THR A 26 3.90 6.88 5.38
CA THR A 26 4.52 6.34 6.59
C THR A 26 5.01 4.91 6.38
N CYS A 27 4.34 4.14 5.51
CA CYS A 27 4.68 2.75 5.24
C CYS A 27 4.28 2.36 3.81
N SER A 28 4.85 1.26 3.31
CA SER A 28 4.42 0.64 2.06
C SER A 28 4.47 -0.88 2.16
N ALA A 29 3.51 -1.56 1.54
CA ALA A 29 3.43 -3.01 1.48
C ALA A 29 3.31 -3.49 0.03
N TYR A 30 4.13 -4.46 -0.36
CA TYR A 30 4.00 -5.13 -1.65
C TYR A 30 3.29 -6.48 -1.49
N ILE A 31 2.16 -6.65 -2.16
CA ILE A 31 1.27 -7.81 -1.94
C ILE A 31 1.67 -8.96 -2.85
N GLU A 32 2.65 -9.75 -2.42
CA GLU A 32 3.04 -10.99 -3.11
C GLU A 32 2.40 -12.23 -2.46
N HIS A 33 2.53 -12.34 -1.14
CA HIS A 33 2.01 -13.45 -0.35
C HIS A 33 1.21 -12.91 0.85
N LYS A 34 -0.11 -12.73 0.68
CA LYS A 34 -1.03 -12.14 1.67
C LYS A 34 -0.92 -12.76 3.09
N ASN A 35 -0.66 -14.06 3.17
CA ASN A 35 -0.54 -14.79 4.44
C ASN A 35 0.79 -14.54 5.18
N LEU A 36 1.82 -14.07 4.47
CA LEU A 36 3.15 -13.80 5.02
C LEU A 36 3.39 -12.31 5.29
N LEU A 37 2.41 -11.45 4.96
CA LEU A 37 2.53 -10.02 5.19
C LEU A 37 2.65 -9.71 6.69
N ARG A 38 3.69 -8.92 7.02
CA ARG A 38 3.87 -8.33 8.35
C ARG A 38 4.05 -6.83 8.22
N LEU A 39 3.38 -6.10 9.11
CA LEU A 39 3.46 -4.65 9.25
C LEU A 39 3.72 -4.31 10.73
N PRO A 40 4.31 -3.14 11.03
CA PRO A 40 4.38 -2.63 12.39
C PRO A 40 2.99 -2.64 13.06
N PRO A 41 2.85 -3.05 14.34
CA PRO A 41 1.53 -3.22 14.97
C PRO A 41 0.66 -1.96 14.98
N ASP A 42 1.26 -0.80 15.14
CA ASP A 42 0.61 0.52 15.05
C ASP A 42 -0.02 0.73 13.66
N ILE A 43 0.71 0.42 12.59
CA ILE A 43 0.21 0.51 11.21
C ILE A 43 -0.79 -0.60 10.90
N ALA A 44 -0.49 -1.84 11.29
CA ALA A 44 -1.32 -3.01 10.99
C ALA A 44 -2.74 -2.88 11.54
N ASN A 45 -2.87 -2.32 12.75
CA ASN A 45 -4.13 -2.15 13.46
C ASN A 45 -4.80 -0.79 13.21
N ALA A 46 -4.15 0.13 12.49
CA ALA A 46 -4.73 1.42 12.17
C ALA A 46 -6.00 1.26 11.32
N GLU A 47 -6.98 2.13 11.57
CA GLU A 47 -8.25 2.15 10.83
C GLU A 47 -8.03 2.76 9.45
N VAL A 48 -8.47 2.06 8.40
CA VAL A 48 -8.48 2.60 7.03
C VAL A 48 -9.63 3.60 6.88
N VAL A 49 -9.30 4.83 6.48
CA VAL A 49 -10.27 5.91 6.24
C VAL A 49 -10.51 6.18 4.75
N GLY A 50 -9.59 5.77 3.88
CA GLY A 50 -9.70 5.96 2.43
C GLY A 50 -8.80 5.00 1.66
N ALA A 51 -9.26 4.60 0.47
CA ALA A 51 -8.49 3.78 -0.45
C ALA A 51 -8.67 4.29 -1.88
N GLU A 52 -7.60 4.67 -2.54
CA GLU A 52 -7.62 5.21 -3.91
C GLU A 52 -6.63 4.45 -4.81
N ARG A 53 -7.09 4.04 -5.99
CA ARG A 53 -6.22 3.46 -7.01
C ARG A 53 -5.50 4.59 -7.74
N GLY A 54 -4.17 4.52 -7.80
CA GLY A 54 -3.36 5.53 -8.45
C GLY A 54 -2.16 4.94 -9.17
N TRP A 55 -1.20 5.81 -9.47
CA TRP A 55 0.03 5.46 -10.15
C TRP A 55 1.21 6.08 -9.41
N ILE A 56 2.31 5.33 -9.31
CA ILE A 56 3.60 5.82 -8.83
C ILE A 56 4.59 5.79 -9.99
N ARG A 57 5.40 6.83 -10.10
CA ARG A 57 6.42 6.95 -11.13
C ARG A 57 7.74 6.36 -10.63
N LEU A 58 8.22 5.31 -11.28
CA LEU A 58 9.43 4.57 -10.91
C LEU A 58 10.52 4.75 -11.96
N ALA A 59 11.78 4.70 -11.52
CA ALA A 59 12.90 4.58 -12.44
C ALA A 59 12.92 3.17 -13.05
N ASN A 60 12.92 3.08 -14.38
CA ASN A 60 13.01 1.81 -15.08
C ASN A 60 14.48 1.41 -15.33
N ARG A 61 14.71 0.15 -15.70
CA ARG A 61 16.06 -0.40 -15.92
C ARG A 61 16.84 0.26 -17.07
N SER A 62 16.15 0.96 -17.95
CA SER A 62 16.74 1.66 -19.10
C SER A 62 17.08 3.12 -18.79
N GLY A 63 16.96 3.55 -17.52
CA GLY A 63 17.22 4.92 -17.09
C GLY A 63 16.08 5.92 -17.38
N GLY A 64 14.91 5.43 -17.80
CA GLY A 64 13.69 6.22 -17.96
C GLY A 64 12.77 6.15 -16.74
N LEU A 65 11.58 6.71 -16.87
CA LEU A 65 10.52 6.63 -15.87
C LEU A 65 9.34 5.82 -16.40
N GLU A 66 8.72 5.02 -15.55
CA GLU A 66 7.51 4.26 -15.86
C GLU A 66 6.47 4.43 -14.75
N ASP A 67 5.21 4.60 -15.14
CA ASP A 67 4.10 4.70 -14.20
C ASP A 67 3.61 3.29 -13.86
N THR A 68 3.64 2.94 -12.58
CA THR A 68 3.25 1.63 -12.05
C THR A 68 2.00 1.78 -11.19
N PRO A 69 0.97 0.92 -11.34
CA PRO A 69 -0.26 1.05 -10.57
C PRO A 69 -0.01 0.77 -9.09
N CYS A 70 -0.63 1.56 -8.23
CA CYS A 70 -0.58 1.39 -6.77
C CYS A 70 -1.95 1.68 -6.13
N VAL A 71 -2.05 1.41 -4.83
CA VAL A 71 -3.18 1.80 -3.98
C VAL A 71 -2.65 2.75 -2.92
N TYR A 72 -3.23 3.93 -2.80
CA TYR A 72 -3.02 4.82 -1.67
C TYR A 72 -4.05 4.49 -0.59
N LEU A 73 -3.58 4.14 0.61
CA LEU A 73 -4.40 3.75 1.74
C LEU A 73 -4.21 4.78 2.85
N ASP A 74 -5.24 5.58 3.09
CA ASP A 74 -5.24 6.59 4.15
C ASP A 74 -5.70 5.95 5.46
N ILE A 75 -4.97 6.24 6.54
CA ILE A 75 -5.25 5.75 7.89
C ILE A 75 -5.50 6.88 8.87
N LYS A 76 -6.14 6.54 9.99
CA LYS A 76 -6.51 7.45 11.08
C LYS A 76 -5.43 7.57 12.15
#